data_AF-A0A7S3KUE9-F1
#
_entry.id   AF-A0A7S3KUE9-F1
#
_cell.length_a   1.000
_cell.length_b   1.000
_cell.length_c   1.000
_cell.angle_alpha   90.00
_cell.angle_beta   90.00
_cell.angle_gamma   90.00
#
_symmetry.space_group_name_H-M   'P 1'
#
loop_
_entity.id
_entity.type
_entity.pdbx_description
1 polymer ?
#
loop_
_entity_poly.entity_id
_entity_poly.type
_entity_poly.pdbx_seq_one_letter_code
_entity_poly.pdbx_strand_id
1 'polypeptide(L)'
;KEAISFISELFSISKNLQIQGRLNLLSSFRNIEGYNLLIFVLESIKLNTPKKEEGQTVITEGNQGLVSNALEILMSYLQSFPVTLNDLCEGSIQSESTLSQERFLSTLVEHMLKTSAQEIKLQLHEFIRFLLDSGDSLIINKFYSVGLKIIADYFTQTSEDSQEDTNNSVSMSKSLGLDIIVKTISEDHYNCKTSIMSLDLIVEVAKLVEFNNKLLNIGVVKFYKALLATNFKPYERKMIQEDSLDCVVKIYSELKNKRNMIGSIIFDLFSKITRNDFCELASHLCSKFEIVKPFLQKCADKHDQKSVPLQEILTKLDHTEEGDKVGENC
;
A
#
# COMPACT_ATOMS: atom_id res chain seq x y z
N LYS A 1 24.43 -6.24 -24.24
CA LYS A 1 25.42 -6.98 -23.42
C LYS A 1 26.67 -6.15 -23.16
N GLU A 2 27.35 -5.65 -24.19
CA GLU A 2 28.54 -4.77 -24.03
C GLU A 2 28.23 -3.47 -23.29
N ALA A 3 27.13 -2.79 -23.61
CA ALA A 3 26.70 -1.59 -22.87
C ALA A 3 26.42 -1.86 -21.38
N ILE A 4 25.82 -3.02 -21.06
CA ILE A 4 25.57 -3.45 -19.67
C ILE A 4 26.90 -3.77 -18.97
N SER A 5 27.84 -4.40 -19.66
CA SER A 5 29.18 -4.68 -19.13
C SER A 5 29.95 -3.38 -18.85
N PHE A 6 29.90 -2.43 -19.78
CA PHE A 6 30.53 -1.12 -19.65
C PHE A 6 29.94 -0.29 -18.50
N ILE A 7 28.61 -0.26 -18.41
CA ILE A 7 27.92 0.44 -17.32
C ILE A 7 28.20 -0.25 -15.96
N SER A 8 28.22 -1.58 -15.91
CA SER A 8 28.61 -2.35 -14.74
C SER A 8 30.05 -2.03 -14.29
N GLU A 9 30.98 -1.95 -15.24
CA GLU A 9 32.38 -1.60 -14.97
C GLU A 9 32.52 -0.15 -14.48
N LEU A 10 31.81 0.79 -15.10
CA LEU A 10 31.72 2.18 -14.63
C LEU A 10 31.18 2.26 -13.19
N PHE A 11 30.21 1.42 -12.83
CA PHE A 11 29.66 1.38 -11.48
C PHE A 11 30.57 0.71 -10.47
N SER A 12 31.29 -0.34 -10.87
CA SER A 12 32.36 -0.92 -10.05
C SER A 12 33.45 0.13 -9.73
N ILE A 13 33.83 0.94 -10.73
CA ILE A 13 34.75 2.06 -10.56
C ILE A 13 34.17 3.11 -9.61
N SER A 14 32.88 3.46 -9.77
CA SER A 14 32.22 4.46 -8.93
C SER A 14 32.24 4.13 -7.44
N LYS A 15 32.18 2.84 -7.08
CA LYS A 15 32.21 2.37 -5.69
C LYS A 15 33.51 2.76 -4.98
N ASN A 16 34.61 2.84 -5.72
CA ASN A 16 35.93 3.21 -5.20
C ASN A 16 36.19 4.72 -5.22
N LEU A 17 35.28 5.52 -5.78
CA LEU A 17 35.41 6.98 -5.78
C LEU A 17 34.92 7.57 -4.45
N GLN A 18 35.59 8.63 -4.00
CA GLN A 18 35.07 9.51 -2.95
C GLN A 18 33.79 10.20 -3.41
N ILE A 19 32.98 10.70 -2.46
CA ILE A 19 31.66 11.32 -2.71
C ILE A 19 31.72 12.35 -3.86
N GLN A 20 32.72 13.24 -3.86
CA GLN A 20 32.88 14.23 -4.92
C GLN A 20 33.22 13.61 -6.29
N GLY A 21 34.02 12.54 -6.30
CA GLY A 21 34.33 11.79 -7.52
C GLY A 21 33.11 11.06 -8.08
N ARG A 22 32.26 10.50 -7.21
CA ARG A 22 30.97 9.92 -7.60
C ARG A 22 30.06 10.98 -8.20
N LEU A 23 29.93 12.14 -7.55
CA LEU A 23 29.12 13.26 -8.05
C LEU A 23 29.64 13.78 -9.40
N ASN A 24 30.96 13.86 -9.60
CA ASN A 24 31.53 14.27 -10.88
C ASN A 24 31.28 13.24 -11.99
N LEU A 25 31.39 11.94 -11.67
CA LEU A 25 31.04 10.86 -12.60
C LEU A 25 29.54 10.89 -12.95
N LEU A 26 28.67 11.06 -11.95
CA LEU A 26 27.22 11.25 -12.11
C LEU A 26 26.87 12.50 -12.90
N SER A 27 27.58 13.60 -12.71
CA SER A 27 27.43 14.82 -13.52
C SER A 27 27.88 14.62 -14.96
N SER A 28 28.84 13.72 -15.21
CA SER A 28 29.24 13.33 -16.57
C SER A 28 28.18 12.44 -17.23
N PHE A 29 27.48 11.62 -16.43
CA PHE A 29 26.26 10.92 -16.85
C PHE A 29 25.09 11.86 -17.12
N ARG A 30 25.08 13.11 -16.66
CA ARG A 30 24.03 14.09 -17.04
C ARG A 30 23.93 14.29 -18.56
N ASN A 31 25.03 14.09 -19.30
CA ASN A 31 25.06 14.13 -20.76
C ASN A 31 24.67 12.80 -21.42
N ILE A 32 24.66 11.71 -20.66
CA ILE A 32 24.12 10.40 -21.04
C ILE A 32 22.69 10.40 -20.47
N GLU A 33 21.72 10.87 -21.24
CA GLU A 33 20.29 10.96 -20.86
C GLU A 33 19.93 9.96 -19.76
N GLY A 34 19.49 10.40 -18.58
CA GLY A 34 19.25 9.56 -17.39
C GLY A 34 18.38 8.32 -17.65
N TYR A 35 17.66 8.34 -18.79
CA TYR A 35 17.07 7.21 -19.48
C TYR A 35 17.97 5.97 -19.63
N ASN A 36 19.26 6.11 -19.98
CA ASN A 36 20.17 4.97 -20.14
C ASN A 36 20.51 4.29 -18.79
N LEU A 37 20.59 5.08 -17.71
CA LEU A 37 20.72 4.56 -16.34
C LEU A 37 19.45 3.78 -15.94
N LEU A 38 18.27 4.29 -16.31
CA LEU A 38 17.00 3.62 -16.11
C LEU A 38 16.91 2.29 -16.86
N ILE A 39 17.26 2.28 -18.15
CA ILE A 39 17.32 1.07 -18.97
C ILE A 39 18.27 0.08 -18.32
N PHE A 40 19.45 0.53 -17.88
CA PHE A 40 20.39 -0.36 -17.21
C PHE A 40 19.81 -0.98 -15.94
N VAL A 41 19.15 -0.18 -15.09
CA VAL A 41 18.49 -0.68 -13.88
C VAL A 41 17.38 -1.67 -14.23
N LEU A 42 16.53 -1.34 -15.20
CA LEU A 42 15.45 -2.22 -15.65
C LEU A 42 15.94 -3.51 -16.30
N GLU A 43 16.97 -3.45 -17.13
CA GLU A 43 17.58 -4.62 -17.72
C GLU A 43 18.30 -5.46 -16.66
N SER A 44 18.95 -4.83 -15.68
CA SER A 44 19.54 -5.53 -14.53
C SER A 44 18.47 -6.24 -13.69
N ILE A 45 17.32 -5.60 -13.47
CA ILE A 45 16.17 -6.19 -12.77
C ILE A 45 15.53 -7.33 -13.59
N LYS A 46 15.32 -7.13 -14.90
CA LYS A 46 14.80 -8.17 -15.81
C LYS A 46 15.71 -9.39 -15.88
N LEU A 47 17.02 -9.19 -15.99
CA LEU A 47 18.02 -10.27 -16.01
C LEU A 47 18.04 -11.08 -14.69
N ASN A 48 17.54 -10.49 -13.60
CA ASN A 48 17.40 -11.14 -12.29
C ASN A 48 15.99 -11.69 -12.01
N THR A 49 15.04 -11.50 -12.92
CA THR A 49 13.69 -12.04 -12.72
C THR A 49 13.73 -13.53 -13.08
N PRO A 50 13.33 -14.44 -12.17
CA PRO A 50 13.39 -15.88 -12.44
C PRO A 50 12.53 -16.21 -13.65
N LYS A 51 13.15 -16.69 -14.74
CA LYS A 51 12.43 -17.23 -15.89
C LYS A 51 11.90 -18.61 -15.53
N LYS A 52 10.60 -18.84 -15.76
CA LYS A 52 10.04 -20.19 -15.80
C LYS A 52 10.53 -20.87 -17.08
N GLU A 53 11.76 -21.35 -17.09
CA GLU A 53 12.23 -22.32 -18.08
C GLU A 53 12.40 -23.67 -17.35
N GLU A 54 11.63 -24.66 -17.80
CA GLU A 54 11.73 -26.10 -17.55
C GLU A 54 12.61 -26.54 -16.36
N GLY A 55 12.06 -26.44 -15.14
CA GLY A 55 12.47 -27.29 -14.02
C GLY A 55 13.76 -26.95 -13.26
N GLN A 56 14.52 -25.91 -13.62
CA GLN A 56 15.66 -25.44 -12.80
C GLN A 56 15.77 -23.91 -12.77
N THR A 57 15.35 -23.30 -11.67
CA THR A 57 15.60 -21.88 -11.37
C THR A 57 17.05 -21.70 -10.92
N VAL A 58 17.96 -21.40 -11.85
CA VAL A 58 19.32 -20.96 -11.52
C VAL A 58 19.34 -19.42 -11.47
N ILE A 59 19.16 -18.86 -10.28
CA ILE A 59 19.55 -17.47 -10.01
C ILE A 59 21.06 -17.49 -9.79
N THR A 60 21.83 -16.85 -10.67
CA THR A 60 23.28 -16.71 -10.46
C THR A 60 23.53 -15.58 -9.47
N GLU A 61 24.15 -15.86 -8.32
CA GLU A 61 24.45 -14.89 -7.24
C GLU A 61 25.16 -13.61 -7.73
N GLY A 62 25.94 -13.69 -8.82
CA GLY A 62 26.63 -12.54 -9.42
C GLY A 62 25.71 -11.43 -9.96
N ASN A 63 24.43 -11.73 -10.13
CA ASN A 63 23.46 -10.86 -10.78
C ASN A 63 22.70 -9.98 -9.76
N GLN A 64 22.63 -10.40 -8.49
CA GLN A 64 22.02 -9.64 -7.39
C GLN A 64 22.81 -8.38 -7.01
N GLY A 65 24.14 -8.49 -6.98
CA GLY A 65 25.02 -7.35 -6.71
C GLY A 65 24.90 -6.24 -7.75
N LEU A 66 24.60 -6.59 -9.00
CA LEU A 66 24.36 -5.61 -10.06
C LEU A 66 23.08 -4.80 -9.80
N VAL A 67 21.99 -5.46 -9.43
CA VAL A 67 20.72 -4.78 -9.10
C VAL A 67 20.90 -3.86 -7.89
N SER A 68 21.55 -4.35 -6.83
CA SER A 68 21.81 -3.57 -5.62
C SER A 68 22.62 -2.30 -5.93
N ASN A 69 23.76 -2.45 -6.63
CA ASN A 69 24.57 -1.30 -7.04
C ASN A 69 23.80 -0.35 -7.97
N ALA A 70 23.01 -0.89 -8.90
CA ALA A 70 22.22 -0.08 -9.83
C ALA A 70 21.18 0.77 -9.09
N LEU A 71 20.49 0.19 -8.09
CA LEU A 71 19.52 0.89 -7.26
C LEU A 71 20.17 1.96 -6.38
N GLU A 72 21.30 1.66 -5.73
CA GLU A 72 22.04 2.65 -4.92
C GLU A 72 22.48 3.86 -5.74
N ILE A 73 22.95 3.61 -6.96
CA ILE A 73 23.44 4.67 -7.85
C ILE A 73 22.28 5.48 -8.40
N LEU A 74 21.19 4.82 -8.82
CA LEU A 74 19.99 5.52 -9.26
C LEU A 74 19.40 6.37 -8.13
N MET A 75 19.35 5.85 -6.90
CA MET A 75 18.88 6.59 -5.74
C MET A 75 19.77 7.81 -5.44
N SER A 76 21.10 7.62 -5.46
CA SER A 76 22.06 8.72 -5.27
C SER A 76 21.96 9.79 -6.36
N TYR A 77 21.74 9.37 -7.60
CA TYR A 77 21.55 10.26 -8.74
C TYR A 77 20.27 11.09 -8.59
N LEU A 78 19.14 10.45 -8.29
CA LEU A 78 17.85 11.13 -8.11
C LEU A 78 17.84 12.08 -6.91
N GLN A 79 18.51 11.72 -5.81
CA GLN A 79 18.71 12.61 -4.66
C GLN A 79 19.53 13.85 -5.02
N SER A 80 20.54 13.69 -5.88
CA SER A 80 21.41 14.78 -6.31
C SER A 80 20.79 15.65 -7.41
N PHE A 81 19.90 15.09 -8.22
CA PHE A 81 19.28 15.74 -9.37
C PHE A 81 17.76 15.49 -9.47
N PRO A 82 16.95 16.08 -8.57
CA PRO A 82 15.50 15.83 -8.52
C PRO A 82 14.75 16.20 -9.80
N VAL A 83 15.22 17.22 -10.53
CA VAL A 83 14.64 17.64 -11.83
C VAL A 83 14.68 16.50 -12.86
N THR A 84 15.69 15.63 -12.79
CA THR A 84 15.79 14.49 -13.71
C THR A 84 14.72 13.42 -13.44
N LEU A 85 14.08 13.42 -12.27
CA LEU A 85 12.95 12.53 -11.97
C LEU A 85 11.77 12.85 -12.88
N ASN A 86 11.51 14.15 -13.11
CA ASN A 86 10.51 14.62 -14.05
C ASN A 86 10.93 14.28 -15.48
N ASP A 87 12.19 14.46 -15.88
CA ASP A 87 12.65 14.08 -17.23
C ASP A 87 12.62 12.56 -17.48
N LEU A 88 12.93 11.78 -16.44
CA LEU A 88 12.75 10.31 -16.40
C LEU A 88 11.30 9.91 -16.56
N CYS A 89 10.40 10.79 -16.12
CA CYS A 89 8.97 10.58 -16.13
C CYS A 89 8.35 11.08 -17.45
N GLU A 90 8.62 12.29 -17.89
CA GLU A 90 7.97 12.93 -19.03
C GLU A 90 8.34 12.33 -20.39
N GLY A 91 9.30 11.39 -20.45
CA GLY A 91 9.60 10.68 -21.68
C GLY A 91 10.02 11.65 -22.79
N SER A 92 10.84 12.62 -22.43
CA SER A 92 11.49 13.50 -23.39
C SER A 92 12.74 12.73 -23.90
N ILE A 93 13.06 12.49 -25.18
CA ILE A 93 12.59 13.00 -26.48
C ILE A 93 13.00 11.94 -27.55
N GLN A 94 12.11 11.63 -28.51
CA GLN A 94 12.41 11.08 -29.86
C GLN A 94 12.93 9.64 -30.12
N SER A 95 13.24 8.78 -29.15
CA SER A 95 13.65 7.40 -29.50
C SER A 95 12.47 6.42 -29.53
N GLU A 96 12.38 5.60 -30.58
CA GLU A 96 11.37 4.54 -30.79
C GLU A 96 11.34 3.44 -29.70
N SER A 97 12.11 3.59 -28.62
CA SER A 97 12.12 2.69 -27.48
C SER A 97 11.08 3.11 -26.44
N THR A 98 9.85 2.60 -26.58
CA THR A 98 8.70 2.83 -25.69
C THR A 98 8.85 2.13 -24.33
N LEU A 99 9.86 2.45 -23.54
CA LEU A 99 9.86 2.11 -22.11
C LEU A 99 9.05 3.17 -21.37
N SER A 100 7.73 3.04 -21.42
CA SER A 100 6.80 3.92 -20.70
C SER A 100 7.06 3.86 -19.19
N GLN A 101 6.87 4.98 -18.48
CA GLN A 101 6.93 5.08 -17.01
C GLN A 101 6.14 3.96 -16.31
N GLU A 102 5.04 3.56 -16.94
CA GLU A 102 4.23 2.41 -16.57
C GLU A 102 5.06 1.15 -16.37
N ARG A 103 5.87 0.82 -17.38
CA ARG A 103 6.73 -0.35 -17.39
C ARG A 103 7.82 -0.24 -16.34
N PHE A 104 8.33 0.96 -16.08
CA PHE A 104 9.34 1.16 -15.05
C PHE A 104 8.78 0.85 -13.66
N LEU A 105 7.71 1.55 -13.27
CA LEU A 105 7.11 1.40 -11.96
C LEU A 105 6.49 0.01 -11.78
N SER A 106 5.86 -0.55 -12.82
CA SER A 106 5.34 -1.92 -12.77
C SER A 106 6.46 -2.92 -12.53
N THR A 107 7.59 -2.80 -13.23
CA THR A 107 8.73 -3.70 -13.06
C THR A 107 9.31 -3.61 -11.65
N LEU A 108 9.44 -2.41 -11.08
CA LEU A 108 9.92 -2.24 -9.70
C LEU A 108 8.99 -2.93 -8.70
N VAL A 109 7.68 -2.65 -8.77
CA VAL A 109 6.69 -3.19 -7.85
C VAL A 109 6.60 -4.71 -8.00
N GLU A 110 6.54 -5.23 -9.22
CA GLU A 110 6.51 -6.68 -9.47
C GLU A 110 7.76 -7.37 -8.96
N HIS A 111 8.95 -6.80 -9.22
CA HIS A 111 10.20 -7.42 -8.78
C HIS A 111 10.36 -7.37 -7.26
N MET A 112 9.94 -6.27 -6.61
CA MET A 112 9.88 -6.19 -5.15
C MET A 112 9.02 -7.32 -4.57
N LEU A 113 7.84 -7.56 -5.16
CA LEU A 113 6.91 -8.57 -4.66
C LEU A 113 7.38 -10.02 -4.96
N LYS A 114 8.00 -10.26 -6.11
CA LYS A 114 8.30 -11.62 -6.60
C LYS A 114 9.73 -12.09 -6.34
N THR A 115 10.68 -11.19 -6.05
CA THR A 115 12.07 -11.60 -5.80
C THR A 115 12.21 -12.42 -4.51
N SER A 116 13.05 -13.45 -4.55
CA SER A 116 13.41 -14.26 -3.38
C SER A 116 14.51 -13.58 -2.54
N ALA A 117 15.28 -12.67 -3.14
CA ALA A 117 16.37 -11.98 -2.46
C ALA A 117 15.84 -10.89 -1.52
N GLN A 118 15.90 -11.13 -0.21
CA GLN A 118 15.36 -10.22 0.81
C GLN A 118 16.01 -8.83 0.77
N GLU A 119 17.31 -8.76 0.52
CA GLU A 119 18.06 -7.50 0.45
C GLU A 119 17.58 -6.62 -0.71
N ILE A 120 17.48 -7.21 -1.92
CA ILE A 120 16.95 -6.52 -3.10
C ILE A 120 15.50 -6.08 -2.88
N LYS A 121 14.69 -6.93 -2.25
CA LYS A 121 13.30 -6.63 -1.90
C LYS A 121 13.20 -5.39 -1.01
N LEU A 122 14.04 -5.30 0.02
CA LEU A 122 14.11 -4.13 0.91
C LEU A 122 14.62 -2.89 0.18
N GLN A 123 15.65 -3.01 -0.65
CA GLN A 123 16.16 -1.88 -1.44
C GLN A 123 15.13 -1.34 -2.43
N LEU A 124 14.40 -2.23 -3.12
CA LEU A 124 13.31 -1.85 -4.01
C LEU A 124 12.16 -1.20 -3.26
N HIS A 125 11.82 -1.71 -2.08
CA HIS A 125 10.82 -1.09 -1.21
C HIS A 125 11.20 0.34 -0.84
N GLU A 126 12.42 0.56 -0.34
CA GLU A 126 12.91 1.91 -0.01
C GLU A 126 12.98 2.81 -1.24
N PHE A 127 13.37 2.27 -2.38
CA PHE A 127 13.41 3.02 -3.62
C PHE A 127 12.01 3.44 -4.09
N ILE A 128 11.02 2.55 -4.05
CA ILE A 128 9.62 2.89 -4.38
C ILE A 128 9.09 3.94 -3.40
N ARG A 129 9.38 3.80 -2.09
CA ARG A 129 9.01 4.81 -1.09
C ARG A 129 9.62 6.16 -1.40
N PHE A 130 10.91 6.21 -1.73
CA PHE A 130 11.61 7.43 -2.16
C PHE A 130 10.94 8.07 -3.39
N LEU A 131 10.54 7.28 -4.38
CA LEU A 131 9.82 7.80 -5.55
C LEU A 131 8.47 8.41 -5.17
N LEU A 132 7.73 7.79 -4.25
CA LEU A 132 6.46 8.32 -3.76
C LEU A 132 6.64 9.58 -2.87
N ASP A 133 7.72 9.62 -2.10
CA ASP A 133 8.13 10.76 -1.27
C ASP A 133 8.54 12.00 -2.08
N SER A 134 8.83 11.84 -3.36
CA SER A 134 9.22 12.95 -4.24
C SER A 134 8.12 14.01 -4.39
N GLY A 135 6.85 13.65 -4.16
CA GLY A 135 5.70 14.52 -4.42
C GLY A 135 5.39 14.71 -5.90
N ASP A 136 6.05 13.99 -6.81
CA ASP A 136 5.79 14.06 -8.24
C ASP A 136 4.43 13.44 -8.57
N SER A 137 3.50 14.30 -8.99
CA SER A 137 2.13 13.92 -9.33
C SER A 137 2.03 12.86 -10.45
N LEU A 138 2.95 12.84 -11.41
CA LEU A 138 2.96 11.85 -12.50
C LEU A 138 3.30 10.46 -11.96
N ILE A 139 4.35 10.36 -11.14
CA ILE A 139 4.75 9.10 -10.49
C ILE A 139 3.63 8.61 -9.59
N ILE A 140 3.10 9.50 -8.76
CA ILE A 140 2.04 9.19 -7.79
C ILE A 140 0.79 8.68 -8.50
N ASN A 141 0.30 9.40 -9.52
CA ASN A 141 -0.85 8.98 -10.31
C ASN A 141 -0.59 7.65 -11.03
N LYS A 142 0.64 7.45 -11.52
CA LYS A 142 0.99 6.19 -12.17
C LYS A 142 1.03 5.03 -11.18
N PHE A 143 1.53 5.26 -9.98
CA PHE A 143 1.47 4.30 -8.90
C PHE A 143 0.03 3.92 -8.56
N TYR A 144 -0.91 4.87 -8.53
CA TYR A 144 -2.32 4.58 -8.23
C TYR A 144 -3.04 3.78 -9.29
N SER A 145 -2.69 3.99 -10.56
CA SER A 145 -3.28 3.27 -11.68
C SER A 145 -2.69 1.87 -11.89
N VAL A 146 -1.38 1.70 -11.63
CA VAL A 146 -0.63 0.49 -12.02
C VAL A 146 -0.02 -0.20 -10.81
N GLY A 147 0.73 0.54 -9.98
CA GLY A 147 1.41 -0.02 -8.81
C GLY A 147 0.44 -0.63 -7.78
N LEU A 148 -0.63 0.09 -7.43
CA LEU A 148 -1.67 -0.42 -6.52
C LEU A 148 -2.36 -1.65 -7.09
N LYS A 149 -2.64 -1.67 -8.40
CA LYS A 149 -3.24 -2.82 -9.07
C LYS A 149 -2.35 -4.06 -8.96
N ILE A 150 -1.05 -3.91 -9.22
CA ILE A 150 -0.09 -5.02 -9.12
C ILE A 150 -0.01 -5.56 -7.68
N ILE A 151 -0.01 -4.68 -6.67
CA ILE A 151 -0.02 -5.11 -5.27
C ILE A 151 -1.33 -5.83 -4.93
N ALA A 152 -2.48 -5.30 -5.37
CA ALA A 152 -3.78 -5.94 -5.19
C ALA A 152 -3.83 -7.34 -5.83
N ASP A 153 -3.40 -7.45 -7.09
CA ASP A 153 -3.31 -8.71 -7.83
C ASP A 153 -2.34 -9.72 -7.18
N TYR A 154 -1.35 -9.25 -6.43
CA TYR A 154 -0.45 -10.10 -5.65
C TYR A 154 -1.06 -10.54 -4.30
N PHE A 155 -1.93 -9.73 -3.71
CA PHE A 155 -2.61 -10.10 -2.46
C PHE A 155 -3.59 -11.26 -2.67
N THR A 156 -4.26 -11.32 -3.82
CA THR A 156 -5.20 -12.40 -4.18
C THR A 156 -4.52 -13.74 -4.45
N GLN A 157 -3.22 -13.74 -4.74
CA GLN A 157 -2.47 -14.97 -4.97
C GLN A 157 -2.38 -15.78 -3.67
N THR A 158 -2.99 -16.96 -3.68
CA THR A 158 -2.87 -17.99 -2.66
C THR A 158 -1.50 -18.66 -2.81
N SER A 159 -0.77 -18.80 -1.70
CA SER A 159 0.47 -19.58 -1.67
C SER A 159 0.09 -21.06 -1.77
N GLU A 160 -0.06 -21.58 -2.98
CA GLU A 160 -0.41 -22.99 -3.22
C GLU A 160 0.74 -23.96 -2.89
N ASP A 161 1.96 -23.46 -2.65
CA ASP A 161 3.13 -24.31 -2.39
C ASP A 161 3.55 -24.30 -0.91
N SER A 162 3.40 -25.48 -0.32
CA SER A 162 3.59 -25.82 1.09
C SER A 162 5.06 -25.95 1.49
N GLN A 163 5.80 -24.83 1.47
CA GLN A 163 7.13 -24.71 2.10
C GLN A 163 7.19 -23.51 3.05
N GLU A 164 7.69 -23.74 4.27
CA GLU A 164 7.74 -22.76 5.36
C GLU A 164 8.61 -21.53 5.02
N ASP A 165 9.71 -21.73 4.29
CA ASP A 165 10.59 -20.65 3.81
C ASP A 165 9.92 -19.77 2.72
N THR A 166 9.13 -20.39 1.84
CA THR A 166 8.33 -19.68 0.84
C THR A 166 7.26 -18.83 1.51
N ASN A 167 6.61 -19.34 2.55
CA ASN A 167 5.61 -18.61 3.33
C ASN A 167 6.19 -17.36 4.00
N ASN A 168 7.42 -17.43 4.51
CA ASN A 168 8.09 -16.27 5.11
C ASN A 168 8.42 -15.19 4.06
N SER A 169 8.95 -15.58 2.89
CA SER A 169 9.26 -14.64 1.82
C SER A 169 8.01 -13.98 1.23
N VAL A 170 6.94 -14.75 1.01
CA VAL A 170 5.64 -14.24 0.55
C VAL A 170 5.02 -13.31 1.58
N SER A 171 5.05 -13.68 2.86
CA SER A 171 4.54 -12.82 3.94
C SER A 171 5.28 -11.49 4.00
N MET A 172 6.60 -11.51 3.81
CA MET A 172 7.41 -10.30 3.74
C MET A 172 7.04 -9.43 2.52
N SER A 173 6.89 -10.02 1.33
CA SER A 173 6.44 -9.31 0.13
C SER A 173 5.09 -8.63 0.35
N LYS A 174 4.10 -9.36 0.89
CA LYS A 174 2.78 -8.82 1.18
C LYS A 174 2.86 -7.72 2.25
N SER A 175 3.73 -7.85 3.25
CA SER A 175 3.93 -6.84 4.29
C SER A 175 4.52 -5.55 3.75
N LEU A 176 5.47 -5.63 2.81
CA LEU A 176 6.08 -4.45 2.18
C LEU A 176 5.11 -3.77 1.21
N GLY A 177 4.35 -4.54 0.43
CA GLY A 177 3.27 -4.00 -0.39
C GLY A 177 2.23 -3.25 0.44
N LEU A 178 1.87 -3.82 1.60
CA LEU A 178 0.93 -3.19 2.52
C LEU A 178 1.48 -1.92 3.16
N ASP A 179 2.77 -1.88 3.50
CA ASP A 179 3.43 -0.68 4.02
C ASP A 179 3.40 0.48 3.01
N ILE A 180 3.67 0.19 1.72
CA ILE A 180 3.57 1.19 0.64
C ILE A 180 2.13 1.70 0.48
N ILE A 181 1.12 0.82 0.56
CA ILE A 181 -0.30 1.22 0.51
C ILE A 181 -0.65 2.11 1.70
N VAL A 182 -0.24 1.75 2.92
CA VAL A 182 -0.49 2.54 4.14
C VAL A 182 0.12 3.93 4.01
N LYS A 183 1.35 4.03 3.51
CA LYS A 183 2.04 5.29 3.24
C LYS A 183 1.23 6.14 2.25
N THR A 184 0.89 5.55 1.11
CA THR A 184 0.09 6.18 0.05
C THR A 184 -1.21 6.78 0.60
N ILE A 185 -1.97 5.98 1.36
CA ILE A 185 -3.22 6.45 1.97
C ILE A 185 -2.95 7.58 2.95
N SER A 186 -1.84 7.56 3.69
CA SER A 186 -1.54 8.54 4.74
C SER A 186 -1.09 9.90 4.20
N GLU A 187 -0.45 9.94 3.04
CA GLU A 187 0.17 11.15 2.47
C GLU A 187 -0.71 11.84 1.43
N ASP A 188 -1.48 11.09 0.64
CA ASP A 188 -2.36 11.64 -0.39
C ASP A 188 -3.73 10.99 -0.31
N HIS A 189 -4.45 11.38 0.75
CA HIS A 189 -5.77 10.84 1.07
C HIS A 189 -6.76 10.92 -0.08
N TYR A 190 -6.65 11.86 -1.02
CA TYR A 190 -7.69 12.14 -2.00
C TYR A 190 -7.55 11.30 -3.26
N ASN A 191 -6.34 11.22 -3.81
CA ASN A 191 -6.12 10.66 -5.14
C ASN A 191 -6.15 9.13 -5.16
N CYS A 192 -5.81 8.46 -4.04
CA CYS A 192 -5.85 7.00 -3.98
C CYS A 192 -7.26 6.43 -3.73
N LYS A 193 -8.27 7.27 -3.40
CA LYS A 193 -9.59 6.80 -2.93
C LYS A 193 -10.28 5.85 -3.89
N THR A 194 -10.38 6.29 -5.14
CA THR A 194 -11.03 5.54 -6.21
C THR A 194 -10.32 4.22 -6.45
N SER A 195 -8.99 4.22 -6.50
CA SER A 195 -8.21 3.00 -6.70
C SER A 195 -8.38 1.99 -5.56
N ILE A 196 -8.37 2.43 -4.30
CA ILE A 196 -8.61 1.53 -3.15
C ILE A 196 -9.99 0.85 -3.26
N MET A 197 -11.02 1.62 -3.63
CA MET A 197 -12.38 1.09 -3.78
C MET A 197 -12.51 0.17 -5.00
N SER A 198 -11.97 0.55 -6.15
CA SER A 198 -12.11 -0.21 -7.39
C SER A 198 -11.34 -1.52 -7.41
N LEU A 199 -10.30 -1.63 -6.58
CA LEU A 199 -9.47 -2.83 -6.44
C LEU A 199 -9.91 -3.73 -5.28
N ASP A 200 -11.02 -3.41 -4.61
CA ASP A 200 -11.51 -4.11 -3.41
C ASP A 200 -10.44 -4.34 -2.33
N LEU A 201 -9.47 -3.41 -2.23
CA LEU A 201 -8.30 -3.55 -1.33
C LEU A 201 -8.71 -3.66 0.14
N ILE A 202 -9.87 -3.12 0.53
CA ILE A 202 -10.41 -3.27 1.88
C ILE A 202 -10.65 -4.75 2.20
N VAL A 203 -11.24 -5.50 1.26
CA VAL A 203 -11.55 -6.92 1.45
C VAL A 203 -10.29 -7.76 1.30
N GLU A 204 -9.45 -7.47 0.31
CA GLU A 204 -8.23 -8.25 0.06
C GLU A 204 -7.20 -8.11 1.20
N VAL A 205 -7.08 -6.92 1.81
CA VAL A 205 -6.22 -6.75 2.99
C VAL A 205 -6.77 -7.50 4.21
N ALA A 206 -8.09 -7.61 4.36
CA ALA A 206 -8.69 -8.38 5.46
C ALA A 206 -8.24 -9.85 5.45
N LYS A 207 -8.15 -10.46 4.26
CA LYS A 207 -7.75 -11.87 4.08
C LYS A 207 -6.29 -12.14 4.44
N LEU A 208 -5.43 -11.11 4.45
CA LEU A 208 -4.00 -11.27 4.75
C LEU A 208 -3.71 -11.78 6.17
N VAL A 209 -4.69 -11.68 7.09
CA VAL A 209 -4.54 -12.23 8.45
C VAL A 209 -4.44 -13.77 8.46
N GLU A 210 -4.88 -14.44 7.39
CA GLU A 210 -4.82 -15.90 7.26
C GLU A 210 -3.38 -16.45 7.24
N PHE A 211 -2.41 -15.60 6.86
CA PHE A 211 -0.99 -15.95 6.88
C PHE A 211 -0.41 -16.08 8.31
N ASN A 212 -1.17 -15.70 9.34
CA ASN A 212 -0.78 -15.76 10.76
C ASN A 212 0.59 -15.11 11.06
N ASN A 213 1.01 -14.15 10.23
CA ASN A 213 2.29 -13.48 10.36
C ASN A 213 2.15 -12.17 11.17
N LYS A 214 3.02 -11.99 12.17
CA LYS A 214 2.97 -10.83 13.06
C LYS A 214 3.12 -9.49 12.33
N LEU A 215 4.03 -9.40 11.35
CA LEU A 215 4.27 -8.16 10.59
C LEU A 215 3.09 -7.84 9.68
N LEU A 216 2.51 -8.85 9.03
CA LEU A 216 1.28 -8.68 8.25
C LEU A 216 0.12 -8.20 9.12
N ASN A 217 -0.10 -8.81 10.29
CA ASN A 217 -1.15 -8.39 11.22
C ASN A 217 -0.97 -6.92 11.66
N ILE A 218 0.27 -6.46 11.88
CA ILE A 218 0.55 -5.04 12.14
C ILE A 218 0.15 -4.18 10.94
N GLY A 219 0.55 -4.58 9.74
CA GLY A 219 0.22 -3.87 8.50
C GLY A 219 -1.28 -3.77 8.26
N VAL A 220 -2.03 -4.85 8.50
CA VAL A 220 -3.49 -4.88 8.35
C VAL A 220 -4.15 -3.86 9.26
N VAL A 221 -3.80 -3.84 10.55
CA VAL A 221 -4.37 -2.86 11.49
C VAL A 221 -3.98 -1.43 11.12
N LYS A 222 -2.73 -1.20 10.69
CA LYS A 222 -2.28 0.13 10.20
C LYS A 222 -3.06 0.58 8.97
N PHE A 223 -3.37 -0.32 8.04
CA PHE A 223 -4.16 -0.04 6.85
C PHE A 223 -5.56 0.46 7.20
N TYR A 224 -6.30 -0.26 8.05
CA TYR A 224 -7.61 0.20 8.51
C TYR A 224 -7.54 1.53 9.26
N LYS A 225 -6.49 1.73 10.07
CA LYS A 225 -6.26 3.00 10.77
C LYS A 225 -6.04 4.15 9.78
N ALA A 226 -5.28 3.93 8.71
CA ALA A 226 -5.04 4.91 7.67
C ALA A 226 -6.32 5.25 6.90
N LEU A 227 -7.13 4.25 6.53
CA LEU A 227 -8.42 4.47 5.87
C LEU A 227 -9.38 5.31 6.72
N LEU A 228 -9.52 4.99 8.01
CA LEU A 228 -10.38 5.77 8.92
C LEU A 228 -9.83 7.18 9.17
N ALA A 229 -8.51 7.39 9.07
CA ALA A 229 -7.93 8.73 9.18
C ALA A 229 -8.37 9.66 8.03
N THR A 230 -8.74 9.11 6.87
CA THR A 230 -9.23 9.91 5.72
C THR A 230 -10.64 10.50 5.93
N ASN A 231 -11.39 10.02 6.93
CA ASN A 231 -12.81 10.35 7.15
C ASN A 231 -13.71 10.12 5.92
N PHE A 232 -13.32 9.26 4.99
CA PHE A 232 -14.08 9.00 3.77
C PHE A 232 -15.18 7.97 4.03
N LYS A 233 -16.44 8.43 4.08
CA LYS A 233 -17.62 7.60 4.41
C LYS A 233 -17.80 6.34 3.56
N PRO A 234 -17.48 6.30 2.26
CA PRO A 234 -17.56 5.05 1.49
C PRO A 234 -16.65 3.94 2.02
N TYR A 235 -15.50 4.26 2.62
CA TYR A 235 -14.67 3.24 3.27
C TYR A 235 -15.38 2.64 4.49
N GLU A 236 -15.97 3.48 5.34
CA GLU A 236 -16.76 3.02 6.50
C GLU A 236 -17.89 2.07 6.06
N ARG A 237 -18.68 2.47 5.06
CA ARG A 237 -19.79 1.65 4.54
C ARG A 237 -19.31 0.31 4.01
N LYS A 238 -18.23 0.30 3.21
CA LYS A 238 -17.64 -0.94 2.70
C LYS A 238 -17.10 -1.81 3.84
N MET A 239 -16.52 -1.21 4.87
CA MET A 239 -16.03 -1.96 6.03
C MET A 239 -17.15 -2.67 6.80
N ILE A 240 -18.32 -2.04 6.90
CA ILE A 240 -19.53 -2.62 7.51
C ILE A 240 -20.11 -3.72 6.61
N GLN A 241 -20.32 -3.42 5.33
CA GLN A 241 -20.95 -4.35 4.38
C GLN A 241 -20.18 -5.67 4.23
N GLU A 242 -18.85 -5.60 4.26
CA GLU A 242 -17.98 -6.76 4.03
C GLU A 242 -17.42 -7.35 5.33
N ASP A 243 -17.86 -6.87 6.50
CA ASP A 243 -17.33 -7.30 7.80
C ASP A 243 -15.79 -7.24 7.92
N SER A 244 -15.17 -6.31 7.19
CA SER A 244 -13.73 -6.32 6.97
C SER A 244 -12.89 -6.11 8.23
N LEU A 245 -13.46 -5.46 9.27
CA LEU A 245 -12.81 -5.26 10.57
C LEU A 245 -12.88 -6.48 11.51
N ASP A 246 -13.63 -7.53 11.17
CA ASP A 246 -13.61 -8.81 11.89
C ASP A 246 -12.18 -9.33 12.08
N CYS A 247 -11.35 -9.18 11.03
CA CYS A 247 -9.96 -9.61 11.05
C CYS A 247 -9.15 -8.91 12.16
N VAL A 248 -9.42 -7.64 12.44
CA VAL A 248 -8.76 -6.87 13.50
C VAL A 248 -9.20 -7.34 14.88
N VAL A 249 -10.50 -7.60 15.05
CA VAL A 249 -11.03 -8.14 16.31
C VAL A 249 -10.48 -9.54 16.57
N LYS A 250 -10.38 -10.37 15.53
CA LYS A 250 -9.75 -11.69 15.59
C LYS A 250 -8.30 -11.59 16.07
N ILE A 251 -7.48 -10.74 15.42
CA ILE A 251 -6.10 -10.49 15.84
C ILE A 251 -6.06 -10.11 17.32
N TYR A 252 -6.91 -9.17 17.75
CA TYR A 252 -6.95 -8.71 19.15
C TYR A 252 -7.31 -9.83 20.13
N SER A 253 -8.25 -10.69 19.78
CA SER A 253 -8.70 -11.79 20.63
C SER A 253 -7.63 -12.86 20.83
N GLU A 254 -6.78 -13.08 19.82
CA GLU A 254 -5.69 -14.06 19.83
C GLU A 254 -4.42 -13.54 20.54
N LEU A 255 -4.34 -12.24 20.84
CA LEU A 255 -3.18 -11.67 21.54
C LEU A 255 -3.08 -12.18 22.99
N LYS A 256 -2.05 -13.00 23.26
CA LYS A 256 -1.68 -13.41 24.63
C LYS A 256 -1.37 -12.22 25.55
N ASN A 257 -0.73 -11.18 25.01
CA ASN A 257 -0.42 -9.94 25.73
C ASN A 257 -0.95 -8.72 24.99
N LYS A 258 -2.04 -8.15 25.50
CA LYS A 258 -2.72 -6.98 24.93
C LYS A 258 -1.94 -5.67 25.06
N ARG A 259 -0.87 -5.63 25.87
CA ARG A 259 0.00 -4.45 26.03
C ARG A 259 1.18 -4.44 25.03
N ASN A 260 1.21 -5.37 24.08
CA ASN A 260 2.25 -5.39 23.05
C ASN A 260 1.96 -4.34 21.95
N MET A 261 2.91 -4.20 21.00
CA MET A 261 2.81 -3.24 19.91
C MET A 261 1.54 -3.39 19.06
N ILE A 262 1.12 -4.62 18.75
CA ILE A 262 -0.11 -4.85 17.98
C ILE A 262 -1.32 -4.37 18.77
N GLY A 263 -1.40 -4.75 20.05
CA GLY A 263 -2.46 -4.31 20.95
C GLY A 263 -2.54 -2.79 21.00
N SER A 264 -1.41 -2.09 21.12
CA SER A 264 -1.35 -0.62 21.10
C SER A 264 -1.90 -0.03 19.80
N ILE A 265 -1.57 -0.59 18.64
CA ILE A 265 -2.07 -0.10 17.34
C ILE A 265 -3.58 -0.36 17.20
N ILE A 266 -4.08 -1.48 17.71
CA ILE A 266 -5.52 -1.79 17.74
C ILE A 266 -6.26 -0.83 18.67
N PHE A 267 -5.71 -0.52 19.85
CA PHE A 267 -6.30 0.48 20.75
C PHE A 267 -6.36 1.86 20.11
N ASP A 268 -5.32 2.26 19.38
CA ASP A 268 -5.32 3.50 18.62
C ASP A 268 -6.40 3.50 17.54
N LEU A 269 -6.60 2.39 16.83
CA LEU A 269 -7.66 2.25 15.83
C LEU A 269 -9.04 2.43 16.48
N PHE A 270 -9.33 1.71 17.57
CA PHE A 270 -10.61 1.85 18.29
C PHE A 270 -10.80 3.27 18.82
N SER A 271 -9.73 3.89 19.34
CA SER A 271 -9.77 5.28 19.76
C SER A 271 -10.09 6.24 18.59
N LYS A 272 -9.60 5.94 17.38
CA LYS A 272 -9.92 6.70 16.17
C LYS A 272 -11.39 6.56 15.80
N ILE A 273 -11.95 5.35 15.87
CA ILE A 273 -13.39 5.08 15.67
C ILE A 273 -14.22 5.96 16.61
N THR A 274 -13.89 5.98 17.91
CA THR A 274 -14.60 6.77 18.92
C THR A 274 -14.45 8.28 18.72
N ARG A 275 -13.24 8.77 18.42
CA ARG A 275 -12.95 10.21 18.33
C ARG A 275 -13.54 10.87 17.08
N ASN A 276 -13.60 10.14 15.97
CA ASN A 276 -14.09 10.66 14.69
C ASN A 276 -15.59 10.41 14.47
N ASP A 277 -16.32 9.99 15.52
CA ASP A 277 -17.78 9.75 15.50
C ASP A 277 -18.21 8.76 14.38
N PHE A 278 -17.42 7.70 14.18
CA PHE A 278 -17.79 6.56 13.34
C PHE A 278 -18.81 5.67 14.07
N CYS A 279 -19.95 6.28 14.43
CA CYS A 279 -20.98 5.70 15.29
C CYS A 279 -21.63 4.46 14.68
N GLU A 280 -21.87 4.46 13.37
CA GLU A 280 -22.46 3.33 12.64
C GLU A 280 -21.51 2.12 12.67
N LEU A 281 -20.23 2.34 12.34
CA LEU A 281 -19.20 1.32 12.44
C LEU A 281 -18.99 0.82 13.88
N ALA A 282 -19.03 1.72 14.86
CA ALA A 282 -18.91 1.36 16.27
C ALA A 282 -20.09 0.48 16.72
N SER A 283 -21.32 0.81 16.33
CA SER A 283 -22.52 0.04 16.62
C SER A 283 -22.44 -1.35 15.97
N HIS A 284 -22.04 -1.42 14.70
CA HIS A 284 -21.80 -2.68 13.97
C HIS A 284 -20.80 -3.60 14.69
N LEU A 285 -19.67 -3.05 15.13
CA LEU A 285 -18.66 -3.84 15.85
C LEU A 285 -19.15 -4.28 17.25
N CYS A 286 -19.85 -3.42 17.97
CA CYS A 286 -20.40 -3.73 19.30
C CYS A 286 -21.51 -4.78 19.26
N SER A 287 -22.32 -4.82 18.20
CA SER A 287 -23.40 -5.81 18.04
C SER A 287 -22.85 -7.22 17.80
N LYS A 288 -21.69 -7.32 17.14
CA LYS A 288 -21.05 -8.59 16.76
C LYS A 288 -20.03 -9.09 17.78
N PHE A 289 -19.32 -8.19 18.47
CA PHE A 289 -18.18 -8.56 19.32
C PHE A 289 -18.25 -7.96 20.73
N GLU A 290 -18.51 -8.78 21.74
CA GLU A 290 -18.52 -8.35 23.14
C GLU A 290 -17.17 -7.74 23.60
N ILE A 291 -16.06 -8.28 23.08
CA ILE A 291 -14.71 -7.87 23.50
C ILE A 291 -14.38 -6.41 23.15
N VAL A 292 -15.08 -5.79 22.19
CA VAL A 292 -14.82 -4.41 21.77
C VAL A 292 -15.73 -3.39 22.48
N LYS A 293 -16.83 -3.83 23.09
CA LYS A 293 -17.78 -2.95 23.78
C LYS A 293 -17.14 -2.01 24.81
N PRO A 294 -16.18 -2.45 25.65
CA PRO A 294 -15.53 -1.54 26.61
C PRO A 294 -14.86 -0.32 25.96
N PHE A 295 -14.51 -0.39 24.67
CA PHE A 295 -13.85 0.69 23.94
C PHE A 295 -14.83 1.52 23.11
N LEU A 296 -15.85 0.88 22.53
CA LEU A 296 -16.68 1.48 21.48
C LEU A 296 -18.11 1.81 21.92
N GLN A 297 -18.61 1.28 23.04
CA GLN A 297 -20.02 1.40 23.44
C GLN A 297 -20.51 2.85 23.49
N LYS A 298 -19.72 3.77 24.07
CA LYS A 298 -20.09 5.19 24.14
C LYS A 298 -20.27 5.84 22.76
N CYS A 299 -19.56 5.37 21.74
CA CYS A 299 -19.71 5.84 20.36
C CYS A 299 -20.93 5.18 19.70
N ALA A 300 -21.16 3.89 19.96
CA ALA A 300 -22.31 3.14 19.49
C ALA A 300 -23.63 3.71 20.01
N ASP A 301 -23.73 4.02 21.31
CA ASP A 301 -24.97 4.55 21.92
C ASP A 301 -25.42 5.88 21.29
N LYS A 302 -24.47 6.69 20.80
CA LYS A 302 -24.79 7.93 20.07
C LYS A 302 -25.42 7.68 18.70
N HIS A 303 -25.09 6.56 18.06
CA HIS A 303 -25.75 6.15 16.81
C HIS A 303 -27.23 5.93 17.05
N ASP A 304 -27.53 5.12 18.07
CA ASP A 304 -28.90 4.68 18.36
C ASP A 304 -29.77 5.85 18.80
N GLN A 305 -29.22 6.85 19.49
CA GLN A 305 -29.93 8.10 19.80
C GLN A 305 -30.21 8.98 18.56
N LYS A 306 -29.34 8.92 17.53
CA LYS A 306 -29.49 9.68 16.28
C LYS A 306 -30.39 8.99 15.24
N SER A 307 -30.65 7.69 15.36
CA SER A 307 -31.54 6.94 14.46
C SER A 307 -33.01 6.96 14.89
N VAL A 308 -33.29 7.21 16.18
CA VAL A 308 -34.64 7.36 16.76
C VAL A 308 -35.46 8.56 16.24
N PRO A 309 -34.90 9.73 15.83
CA PRO A 309 -35.71 10.90 15.44
C PRO A 309 -36.60 10.67 14.21
N LEU A 310 -36.28 9.74 13.32
CA LEU A 310 -37.08 9.49 12.11
C LEU A 310 -38.31 8.61 12.39
N GLN A 311 -38.25 7.70 13.36
CA GLN A 311 -39.42 6.88 13.73
C GLN A 311 -40.47 7.68 14.51
N GLU A 312 -40.04 8.66 15.33
CA GLU A 312 -40.97 9.59 16.01
C GLU A 312 -41.60 10.63 15.06
N ILE A 313 -40.94 10.99 13.95
CA ILE A 313 -41.52 11.90 12.96
C ILE A 313 -42.53 11.17 12.05
N LEU A 314 -42.28 9.90 11.70
CA LEU A 314 -43.22 9.08 10.92
C LEU A 314 -44.47 8.71 11.73
N THR A 315 -44.32 8.37 13.02
CA THR A 315 -45.48 8.13 13.91
C THR A 315 -46.27 9.40 14.22
N LYS A 316 -45.66 10.60 14.15
CA LYS A 316 -46.39 11.87 14.28
C LYS A 316 -47.08 12.32 12.99
N LEU A 317 -46.69 11.81 11.82
CA LEU A 317 -47.37 12.11 10.55
C LEU A 317 -48.59 11.22 10.31
N ASP A 318 -48.56 9.95 10.75
CA ASP A 318 -49.71 9.03 10.68
C ASP A 318 -50.85 9.36 11.66
N HIS A 319 -50.63 10.28 12.61
CA HIS A 319 -51.66 10.74 13.55
C HIS A 319 -52.27 12.11 13.21
N THR A 320 -52.02 12.64 12.01
CA THR A 320 -52.55 13.95 11.57
C THR A 320 -53.69 13.90 10.55
N GLU A 321 -54.20 12.72 10.18
CA GLU A 321 -55.34 12.60 9.24
C GLU A 321 -56.67 12.12 9.86
N GLU A 322 -56.76 11.91 11.17
CA GLU A 322 -58.05 11.62 11.83
C GLU A 322 -58.32 12.61 12.95
N GLY A 323 -59.11 13.65 12.66
CA GLY A 323 -59.58 14.52 13.74
C GLY A 323 -60.31 15.81 13.42
N ASP A 324 -60.59 16.17 12.15
CA ASP A 324 -61.40 17.37 11.88
C ASP A 324 -62.91 17.04 11.86
N LYS A 325 -63.43 16.65 13.03
CA LYS A 325 -64.88 16.66 13.34
C LYS A 325 -65.11 16.93 14.84
N VAL A 326 -65.22 18.20 15.19
CA VAL A 326 -66.01 18.73 16.32
C VAL A 326 -66.67 20.00 15.76
N GLY A 327 -67.98 20.07 15.57
CA GLY A 327 -68.99 20.14 16.63
C GLY A 327 -69.22 21.64 16.92
N GLU A 328 -70.23 22.28 16.33
CA GLU A 328 -71.60 22.46 16.87
C GLU A 328 -71.84 23.92 17.29
N ASN A 329 -73.09 24.36 17.08
CA ASN A 329 -73.78 25.54 17.62
C ASN A 329 -73.64 26.88 16.89
N CYS A 330 -74.42 27.01 15.81
CA CYS A 330 -75.64 27.83 15.79
C CYS A 330 -76.74 27.13 15.00
#